data_AF-A0A2V8S7I6-F1
#
_entry.id   AF-A0A2V8S7I6-F1
#
_cell.length_a   1.000
_cell.length_b   1.000
_cell.length_c   1.000
_cell.angle_alpha   90.00
_cell.angle_beta   90.00
_cell.angle_gamma   90.00
#
_symmetry.space_group_name_H-M   'P 1'
#
loop_
_entity.id
_entity.type
_entity.pdbx_description
1 polymer ?
#
loop_
_entity_poly.entity_id
_entity_poly.type
_entity_poly.pdbx_seq_one_letter_code
_entity_poly.pdbx_strand_id
1 'polypeptide(L)'
;MWSSRLAAFLIGPALALALAPAVGAQEEPPLFDEKTAPQATPAPTPEAPKAPPEAPAPPAPPAAPLAPLSAKLDYARWQSMSARERQTFVEGAVSALGIFTARLRTEVGGDNRATPEKMTALVKFLHDNQPRHAVGTYLKEMNTIYLTADGQKLSMPDCFLRALQMLDAK
;
A
#
# COMPACT_ATOMS: atom_id res chain seq x y z
N MET A 1 -7.42 9.74 60.42
CA MET A 1 -7.41 11.19 60.10
C MET A 1 -6.00 11.57 59.65
N TRP A 2 -5.92 12.59 58.78
CA TRP A 2 -4.75 13.19 58.06
C TRP A 2 -4.42 12.52 56.73
N SER A 3 -4.86 13.04 55.57
CA SER A 3 -4.72 14.37 54.92
C SER A 3 -3.40 14.55 54.15
N SER A 4 -3.53 14.46 52.82
CA SER A 4 -2.97 15.28 51.74
C SER A 4 -1.56 15.86 51.83
N ARG A 5 -0.77 15.64 50.76
CA ARG A 5 -0.13 16.72 49.98
C ARG A 5 0.34 16.26 48.59
N LEU A 6 0.15 17.17 47.63
CA LEU A 6 0.43 17.12 46.19
C LEU A 6 1.92 17.27 45.83
N ALA A 7 2.29 16.83 44.61
CA ALA A 7 2.97 17.58 43.52
C ALA A 7 3.66 16.55 42.57
N ALA A 8 3.25 16.35 41.31
CA ALA A 8 3.41 17.18 40.11
C ALA A 8 4.79 17.07 39.44
N PHE A 9 4.82 16.51 38.21
CA PHE A 9 5.47 16.97 36.96
C PHE A 9 5.45 15.79 35.94
N LEU A 10 4.67 15.86 34.84
CA LEU A 10 5.05 16.33 33.48
C LEU A 10 6.03 15.33 32.80
N ILE A 11 5.81 14.78 31.59
CA ILE A 11 5.67 15.42 30.27
C ILE A 11 5.17 14.34 29.25
N GLY A 12 4.16 14.66 28.44
CA GLY A 12 3.80 13.94 27.20
C GLY A 12 4.54 14.48 25.97
N PRO A 13 4.34 13.94 24.75
CA PRO A 13 3.11 14.32 24.06
C PRO A 13 2.46 13.20 23.20
N ALA A 14 1.13 13.21 23.20
CA ALA A 14 0.29 12.57 22.21
C ALA A 14 0.26 13.44 20.95
N LEU A 15 0.62 12.88 19.80
CA LEU A 15 0.47 13.55 18.51
C LEU A 15 -0.97 13.33 18.00
N ALA A 16 -1.83 14.30 18.28
CA ALA A 16 -3.15 14.41 17.68
C ALA A 16 -3.02 15.14 16.33
N LEU A 17 -3.22 14.42 15.22
CA LEU A 17 -3.33 15.03 13.89
C LEU A 17 -4.80 15.42 13.67
N ALA A 18 -5.12 16.68 13.94
CA ALA A 18 -6.43 17.27 13.63
C ALA A 18 -6.35 18.07 12.33
N LEU A 19 -7.29 17.78 11.42
CA LEU A 19 -7.67 18.60 10.26
C LEU A 19 -8.08 20.01 10.69
N ALA A 20 -7.73 21.05 9.90
CA ALA A 20 -8.65 22.16 9.54
C ALA A 20 -8.02 23.21 8.58
N PRO A 21 -8.85 24.01 7.86
CA PRO A 21 -8.53 24.77 6.64
C PRO A 21 -8.46 26.31 6.82
N ALA A 22 -8.06 27.06 5.77
CA ALA A 22 -8.39 28.48 5.47
C ALA A 22 -7.51 28.91 4.25
N VAL A 23 -7.97 29.27 3.05
CA VAL A 23 -8.84 30.39 2.61
C VAL A 23 -8.51 31.71 3.30
N GLY A 24 -7.81 32.59 2.59
CA GLY A 24 -7.65 34.01 2.90
C GLY A 24 -7.46 34.79 1.59
N ALA A 25 -8.37 35.71 1.33
CA ALA A 25 -8.43 36.55 0.13
C ALA A 25 -8.02 38.00 0.46
N GLN A 26 -7.46 38.69 -0.55
CA GLN A 26 -7.58 40.12 -0.89
C GLN A 26 -6.93 41.22 0.00
N GLU A 27 -5.97 41.99 -0.55
CA GLU A 27 -6.04 43.43 -0.95
C GLU A 27 -4.63 44.07 -1.10
N GLU A 28 -4.43 44.87 -2.16
CA GLU A 28 -3.27 45.75 -2.41
C GLU A 28 -3.63 47.20 -1.99
N PRO A 29 -2.68 48.11 -1.70
CA PRO A 29 -2.32 49.07 -2.76
C PRO A 29 -0.82 49.52 -2.78
N PRO A 30 -0.34 50.11 -3.89
CA PRO A 30 1.07 50.44 -4.13
C PRO A 30 1.40 51.93 -3.86
N LEU A 31 2.67 52.27 -3.62
CA LEU A 31 3.15 53.66 -3.66
C LEU A 31 4.67 53.71 -3.93
N PHE A 32 5.07 54.00 -5.17
CA PHE A 32 5.99 55.09 -5.53
C PHE A 32 6.03 55.22 -7.06
N ASP A 33 5.60 56.40 -7.48
CA ASP A 33 5.42 56.91 -8.83
C ASP A 33 6.73 57.44 -9.44
N GLU A 34 6.63 57.89 -10.70
CA GLU A 34 7.61 58.62 -11.53
C GLU A 34 8.50 57.71 -12.42
N LYS A 35 8.42 57.67 -13.76
CA LYS A 35 8.06 58.65 -14.81
C LYS A 35 7.83 57.81 -16.09
N THR A 36 6.71 57.84 -16.82
CA THR A 36 6.38 58.81 -17.87
C THR A 36 5.13 58.27 -18.59
N ALA A 37 4.05 59.06 -18.66
CA ALA A 37 2.99 58.91 -19.68
C ALA A 37 3.22 60.01 -20.73
N PRO A 38 2.83 59.85 -22.02
CA PRO A 38 1.41 59.93 -22.41
C PRO A 38 1.07 58.94 -23.57
N GLN A 39 -0.15 58.48 -23.84
CA GLN A 39 -1.38 59.18 -24.20
C GLN A 39 -2.56 58.18 -24.19
N ALA A 40 -3.76 58.74 -24.13
CA ALA A 40 -5.05 58.09 -23.97
C ALA A 40 -5.64 57.47 -25.27
N THR A 41 -6.21 56.25 -25.13
CA THR A 41 -7.46 55.62 -25.69
C THR A 41 -7.84 55.77 -27.20
N PRO A 42 -8.73 54.90 -27.78
CA PRO A 42 -9.32 53.61 -27.36
C PRO A 42 -9.41 52.49 -28.45
N ALA A 43 -9.89 51.30 -28.03
CA ALA A 43 -10.50 50.19 -28.80
C ALA A 43 -9.57 49.09 -29.39
N PRO A 44 -10.12 47.92 -29.77
CA PRO A 44 -10.87 46.93 -28.98
C PRO A 44 -10.10 45.59 -28.88
N THR A 45 -10.62 44.66 -28.07
CA THR A 45 -10.21 43.27 -27.87
C THR A 45 -9.79 42.51 -29.13
N PRO A 46 -8.73 41.67 -29.06
CA PRO A 46 -8.75 40.37 -29.73
C PRO A 46 -8.73 39.21 -28.73
N GLU A 47 -9.66 38.27 -28.96
CA GLU A 47 -9.86 37.01 -28.24
C GLU A 47 -8.58 36.20 -27.99
N ALA A 48 -8.49 35.63 -26.79
CA ALA A 48 -7.59 34.52 -26.51
C ALA A 48 -7.96 33.30 -27.38
N PRO A 49 -6.98 32.54 -27.90
CA PRO A 49 -7.25 31.31 -28.64
C PRO A 49 -7.99 30.29 -27.76
N LYS A 50 -9.18 29.86 -28.21
CA LYS A 50 -9.94 28.77 -27.60
C LYS A 50 -9.10 27.48 -27.64
N ALA A 51 -8.90 26.88 -26.47
CA ALA A 51 -8.37 25.53 -26.35
C ALA A 51 -9.28 24.53 -27.10
N PRO A 52 -8.73 23.54 -27.83
CA PRO A 52 -9.52 22.48 -28.44
C PRO A 52 -10.28 21.67 -27.37
N PRO A 53 -11.53 21.27 -27.61
CA PRO A 53 -12.30 20.46 -26.67
C PRO A 53 -11.69 19.06 -26.53
N GLU A 54 -11.38 18.68 -25.29
CA GLU A 54 -10.94 17.35 -24.90
C GLU A 54 -12.05 16.34 -25.22
N ALA A 55 -11.74 15.35 -26.06
CA ALA A 55 -12.67 14.29 -26.39
C ALA A 55 -12.99 13.48 -25.10
N PRO A 56 -14.26 13.13 -24.86
CA PRO A 56 -14.62 12.34 -23.69
C PRO A 56 -13.89 10.99 -23.72
N ALA A 57 -13.24 10.65 -22.61
CA ALA A 57 -12.61 9.36 -22.41
C ALA A 57 -13.63 8.23 -22.67
N PRO A 58 -13.26 7.17 -23.40
CA PRO A 58 -14.17 6.05 -23.62
C PRO A 58 -14.54 5.43 -22.26
N PRO A 59 -15.80 5.00 -22.09
CA PRO A 59 -16.27 4.44 -20.83
C PRO A 59 -15.44 3.19 -20.48
N ALA A 60 -14.98 3.13 -19.22
CA ALA A 60 -14.34 1.95 -18.69
C ALA A 60 -15.28 0.73 -18.85
N PRO A 61 -14.81 -0.42 -19.34
CA PRO A 61 -15.64 -1.60 -19.47
C PRO A 61 -16.17 -2.02 -18.11
N PRO A 62 -17.42 -2.54 -18.02
CA PRO A 62 -17.97 -3.04 -16.77
C PRO A 62 -17.05 -4.13 -16.22
N ALA A 63 -16.76 -4.07 -14.91
CA ALA A 63 -16.02 -5.10 -14.22
C ALA A 63 -16.73 -6.45 -14.48
N ALA A 64 -16.11 -7.31 -15.28
CA ALA A 64 -16.65 -8.63 -15.56
C ALA A 64 -16.81 -9.37 -14.22
N PRO A 65 -17.91 -10.12 -14.01
CA PRO A 65 -18.04 -10.95 -12.84
C PRO A 65 -16.82 -11.86 -12.77
N LEU A 66 -16.10 -11.82 -11.64
CA LEU A 66 -14.99 -12.73 -11.37
C LEU A 66 -15.57 -14.14 -11.39
N ALA A 67 -15.44 -14.84 -12.52
CA ALA A 67 -15.85 -16.22 -12.65
C ALA A 67 -15.18 -17.04 -11.53
N PRO A 68 -15.87 -18.08 -10.99
CA PRO A 68 -15.29 -18.93 -9.96
C PRO A 68 -13.93 -19.44 -10.43
N LEU A 69 -12.88 -19.07 -9.68
CA LEU A 69 -11.51 -19.36 -10.05
C LEU A 69 -11.34 -20.88 -10.13
N SER A 70 -11.14 -21.40 -11.33
CA SER A 70 -10.85 -22.81 -11.54
C SER A 70 -9.57 -23.17 -10.78
N ALA A 71 -9.66 -24.08 -9.83
CA ALA A 71 -8.57 -24.48 -8.93
C ALA A 71 -7.38 -25.21 -9.61
N LYS A 72 -7.25 -25.16 -10.93
CA LYS A 72 -6.25 -25.91 -11.69
C LYS A 72 -5.52 -25.01 -12.69
N LEU A 73 -4.19 -24.94 -12.49
CA LEU A 73 -3.15 -24.25 -13.27
C LEU A 73 -3.28 -22.72 -13.36
N ASP A 74 -2.86 -22.06 -12.28
CA ASP A 74 -2.71 -20.60 -12.21
C ASP A 74 -1.54 -20.05 -13.05
N TYR A 75 -0.68 -20.89 -13.66
CA TYR A 75 0.42 -20.38 -14.49
C TYR A 75 -0.08 -19.59 -15.72
N ALA A 76 -1.10 -20.10 -16.42
CA ALA A 76 -1.68 -19.37 -17.55
C ALA A 76 -2.27 -18.03 -17.11
N ARG A 77 -2.90 -18.01 -15.93
CA ARG A 77 -3.45 -16.80 -15.32
C ARG A 77 -2.34 -15.82 -14.94
N TRP A 78 -1.28 -16.30 -14.30
CA TRP A 78 -0.10 -15.51 -13.98
C TRP A 78 0.47 -14.86 -15.24
N GLN A 79 0.57 -15.61 -16.35
CA GLN A 79 1.03 -15.07 -17.64
C GLN A 79 0.10 -13.99 -18.21
N SER A 80 -1.21 -14.15 -18.09
CA SER A 80 -2.17 -13.13 -18.54
C SER A 80 -2.22 -11.87 -17.67
N MET A 81 -1.77 -11.96 -16.41
CA MET A 81 -1.73 -10.80 -15.51
C MET A 81 -0.66 -9.81 -15.94
N SER A 82 -1.00 -8.53 -15.90
CA SER A 82 -0.07 -7.42 -16.03
C SER A 82 0.95 -7.39 -14.88
N ALA A 83 2.05 -6.66 -15.07
CA ALA A 83 3.07 -6.48 -14.04
C ALA A 83 2.47 -5.89 -12.75
N ARG A 84 1.53 -4.95 -12.87
CA ARG A 84 0.84 -4.33 -11.73
C ARG A 84 -0.04 -5.33 -10.98
N GLU A 85 -0.78 -6.17 -11.69
CA GLU A 85 -1.63 -7.19 -11.04
C GLU A 85 -0.81 -8.24 -10.30
N ARG A 86 0.33 -8.68 -10.87
CA ARG A 86 1.25 -9.61 -10.20
C ARG A 86 1.84 -8.97 -8.95
N GLN A 87 2.27 -7.72 -9.04
CA GLN A 87 2.75 -6.94 -7.91
C GLN A 87 1.68 -6.87 -6.81
N THR A 88 0.45 -6.46 -7.14
CA THR A 88 -0.67 -6.37 -6.18
C THR A 88 -0.98 -7.72 -5.52
N PHE A 89 -0.95 -8.82 -6.29
CA PHE A 89 -1.13 -10.15 -5.73
C PHE A 89 -0.07 -10.46 -4.65
N VAL A 90 1.21 -10.22 -4.96
CA VAL A 90 2.32 -10.49 -4.03
C VAL A 90 2.25 -9.56 -2.82
N GLU A 91 1.91 -8.28 -3.00
CA GLU A 91 1.67 -7.33 -1.90
C GLU A 91 0.58 -7.84 -0.96
N GLY A 92 -0.53 -8.31 -1.52
CA GLY A 92 -1.63 -8.90 -0.77
C GLY A 92 -1.22 -10.18 -0.02
N ALA A 93 -0.47 -11.07 -0.67
CA ALA A 93 0.00 -12.32 -0.06
C ALA A 93 0.98 -12.07 1.10
N VAL A 94 1.95 -11.17 0.90
CA VAL A 94 2.89 -10.74 1.96
C VAL A 94 2.15 -10.10 3.12
N SER A 95 1.20 -9.21 2.84
CA SER A 95 0.42 -8.52 3.88
C SER A 95 -0.45 -9.51 4.65
N ALA A 96 -1.16 -10.41 3.97
CA ALA A 96 -2.01 -11.40 4.60
C ALA A 96 -1.19 -12.34 5.50
N LEU A 97 -0.05 -12.83 5.02
CA LEU A 97 0.84 -13.69 5.81
C LEU A 97 1.45 -12.94 7.00
N GLY A 98 1.83 -11.67 6.81
CA GLY A 98 2.31 -10.81 7.90
C GLY A 98 1.27 -10.59 8.99
N ILE A 99 0.02 -10.29 8.61
CA ILE A 99 -1.10 -10.14 9.55
C ILE A 99 -1.38 -11.45 10.28
N PHE A 100 -1.42 -12.56 9.54
CA PHE A 100 -1.69 -13.88 10.10
C PHE A 100 -0.63 -14.29 11.13
N THR A 101 0.65 -14.17 10.79
CA THR A 101 1.77 -14.49 11.71
C THR A 101 1.83 -13.56 12.91
N ALA A 102 1.53 -12.27 12.73
CA ALA A 102 1.43 -11.32 13.84
C ALA A 102 0.30 -11.71 14.82
N ARG A 103 -0.89 -12.04 14.30
CA ARG A 103 -2.03 -12.47 15.12
C ARG A 103 -1.73 -13.77 15.85
N LEU A 104 -1.18 -14.76 15.16
CA LEU A 104 -0.85 -16.04 15.78
C LEU A 104 0.19 -15.87 16.90
N ARG A 105 1.16 -14.96 16.74
CA ARG A 105 2.11 -14.62 17.82
C ARG A 105 1.42 -14.07 19.07
N THR A 106 0.39 -13.23 18.91
CA THR A 106 -0.38 -12.70 20.06
C THR A 106 -1.21 -13.76 20.76
N GLU A 107 -1.77 -14.71 20.00
CA GLU A 107 -2.60 -15.79 20.56
C GLU A 107 -1.74 -16.82 21.30
N VAL A 108 -0.57 -17.17 20.75
CA VAL A 108 0.38 -18.12 21.38
C VAL A 108 0.90 -17.60 22.72
N GLY A 109 1.13 -16.30 22.87
CA GLY A 109 1.57 -15.72 24.13
C GLY A 109 0.52 -15.73 25.25
N GLY A 110 -0.76 -15.94 24.92
CA GLY A 110 -1.87 -15.94 25.86
C GLY A 110 -2.36 -17.33 26.29
N ASP A 111 -1.97 -18.40 25.60
CA ASP A 111 -2.47 -19.75 25.85
C ASP A 111 -1.55 -20.56 26.78
N ASN A 112 -1.86 -20.54 28.07
CA ASN A 112 -1.14 -21.33 29.10
C ASN A 112 -1.39 -22.86 29.00
N ARG A 113 -2.18 -23.35 28.03
CA ARG A 113 -2.54 -24.77 27.91
C ARG A 113 -1.69 -25.55 26.90
N ALA A 114 -0.82 -24.89 26.15
CA ALA A 114 -0.03 -25.58 25.15
C ALA A 114 1.16 -26.32 25.75
N THR A 115 1.44 -27.53 25.26
CA THR A 115 2.61 -28.29 25.67
C THR A 115 3.89 -27.66 25.11
N PRO A 116 5.06 -27.89 25.73
CA PRO A 116 6.34 -27.36 25.23
C PRO A 116 6.64 -27.73 23.77
N GLU A 117 6.27 -28.93 23.34
CA GLU A 117 6.46 -29.41 21.97
C GLU A 117 5.60 -28.62 20.99
N LYS A 118 4.32 -28.37 21.35
CA LYS A 118 3.41 -27.55 20.55
C LYS A 118 3.89 -26.11 20.46
N MET A 119 4.38 -25.54 21.56
CA MET A 119 4.96 -24.19 21.57
C MET A 119 6.19 -24.12 20.67
N THR A 120 7.07 -25.11 20.74
CA THR A 120 8.26 -25.19 19.88
C THR A 120 7.88 -25.27 18.40
N ALA A 121 6.89 -26.12 18.05
CA ALA A 121 6.40 -26.24 16.68
C ALA A 121 5.76 -24.94 16.18
N LEU A 122 5.00 -24.24 17.03
CA LEU A 122 4.37 -22.96 16.69
C LEU A 122 5.38 -21.84 16.52
N VAL A 123 6.38 -21.74 17.40
CA VAL A 123 7.47 -20.77 17.27
C VAL A 123 8.26 -21.02 15.98
N LYS A 124 8.57 -22.29 15.66
CA LYS A 124 9.20 -22.66 14.41
C LYS A 124 8.35 -22.27 13.21
N PHE A 125 7.05 -22.61 13.22
CA PHE A 125 6.13 -22.23 12.16
C PHE A 125 6.08 -20.71 11.94
N LEU A 126 5.97 -19.93 13.02
CA LEU A 126 5.98 -18.47 12.96
C LEU A 126 7.30 -17.92 12.40
N HIS A 127 8.42 -18.52 12.79
CA HIS A 127 9.73 -18.14 12.29
C HIS A 127 9.83 -18.41 10.78
N ASP A 128 9.44 -19.59 10.34
CA ASP A 128 9.58 -20.08 8.95
C ASP A 128 8.56 -19.45 7.99
N ASN A 129 7.51 -18.80 8.50
CA ASN A 129 6.47 -18.19 7.69
C ASN A 129 6.41 -16.66 7.83
N GLN A 130 7.33 -16.03 8.56
CA GLN A 130 7.35 -14.58 8.69
C GLN A 130 7.91 -13.97 7.39
N PRO A 131 7.12 -13.14 6.66
CA PRO A 131 7.68 -12.43 5.52
C PRO A 131 8.69 -11.39 5.99
N ARG A 132 9.93 -11.47 5.49
CA ARG A 132 11.07 -10.61 5.86
C ARG A 132 11.65 -9.82 4.70
N HIS A 133 11.34 -10.21 3.48
CA HIS A 133 11.91 -9.61 2.28
C HIS A 133 10.99 -8.55 1.69
N ALA A 134 11.55 -7.71 0.82
CA ALA A 134 10.74 -6.80 0.03
C ALA A 134 9.83 -7.57 -0.94
N VAL A 135 8.64 -7.02 -1.23
CA VAL A 135 7.67 -7.58 -2.17
C VAL A 135 8.29 -7.92 -3.52
N GLY A 136 9.13 -7.03 -4.06
CA GLY A 136 9.81 -7.25 -5.34
C GLY A 136 10.70 -8.50 -5.36
N THR A 137 11.26 -8.90 -4.21
CA THR A 137 12.06 -10.11 -4.08
C THR A 137 11.19 -11.36 -4.24
N TYR A 138 10.04 -11.41 -3.57
CA TYR A 138 9.07 -12.51 -3.74
C TYR A 138 8.56 -12.60 -5.18
N LEU A 139 8.23 -11.46 -5.80
CA LEU A 139 7.78 -11.42 -7.19
C LEU A 139 8.85 -11.97 -8.15
N LYS A 140 10.12 -11.63 -7.94
CA LYS A 140 11.24 -12.16 -8.73
C LYS A 140 11.37 -13.67 -8.60
N GLU A 141 11.30 -14.21 -7.38
CA GLU A 141 11.39 -15.66 -7.17
C GLU A 141 10.18 -16.39 -7.76
N MET A 142 8.96 -15.87 -7.58
CA MET A 142 7.76 -16.46 -8.20
C MET A 142 7.88 -16.51 -9.73
N ASN A 143 8.36 -15.42 -10.36
CA ASN A 143 8.63 -15.42 -11.80
C ASN A 143 9.67 -16.49 -12.17
N THR A 144 10.73 -16.63 -11.38
CA THR A 144 11.78 -17.63 -11.61
C THR A 144 11.23 -19.06 -11.49
N ILE A 145 10.41 -19.34 -10.48
CA ILE A 145 9.78 -20.64 -10.27
C ILE A 145 8.90 -20.99 -11.47
N TYR A 146 8.08 -20.05 -11.94
CA TYR A 146 7.17 -20.26 -13.07
C TYR A 146 7.87 -20.46 -14.43
N LEU A 147 9.17 -20.20 -14.55
CA LEU A 147 9.97 -20.57 -15.72
C LEU A 147 10.30 -22.07 -15.75
N THR A 148 10.13 -22.78 -14.64
CA THR A 148 10.42 -24.23 -14.55
C THR A 148 9.18 -25.07 -14.81
N ALA A 149 9.35 -26.27 -15.39
CA ALA A 149 8.25 -27.20 -15.65
C ALA A 149 7.50 -27.61 -14.37
N ASP A 150 8.18 -27.67 -13.23
CA ASP A 150 7.54 -27.97 -11.95
C ASP A 150 6.80 -26.77 -11.37
N GLY A 151 7.34 -25.56 -11.53
CA GLY A 151 6.66 -24.34 -11.09
C GLY A 151 5.36 -24.08 -11.85
N GLN A 152 5.30 -24.44 -13.13
CA GLN A 152 4.08 -24.30 -13.95
C GLN A 152 2.90 -25.16 -13.44
N LYS A 153 3.18 -26.19 -12.63
CA LYS A 153 2.15 -27.04 -12.02
C LYS A 153 1.57 -26.45 -10.73
N LEU A 154 2.20 -25.41 -10.17
CA LEU A 154 1.81 -24.81 -8.89
C LEU A 154 0.66 -23.82 -9.05
N SER A 155 -0.21 -23.78 -8.03
CA SER A 155 -1.14 -22.66 -7.85
C SER A 155 -0.36 -21.37 -7.50
N MET A 156 -1.00 -20.21 -7.65
CA MET A 156 -0.39 -18.93 -7.27
C MET A 156 0.01 -18.87 -5.79
N PRO A 157 -0.85 -19.28 -4.84
CA PRO A 157 -0.47 -19.39 -3.42
C PRO A 157 0.68 -20.35 -3.17
N ASP A 158 0.70 -21.53 -3.80
CA ASP A 158 1.78 -22.51 -3.61
C ASP A 158 3.10 -22.02 -4.17
N CYS A 159 3.06 -21.32 -5.32
CA CYS A 159 4.24 -20.68 -5.90
C CYS A 159 4.79 -19.59 -4.96
N PHE A 160 3.92 -18.80 -4.32
CA PHE A 160 4.33 -17.82 -3.30
C PHE A 160 4.95 -18.48 -2.07
N LEU A 161 4.36 -19.55 -1.54
CA LEU A 161 4.93 -20.29 -0.40
C LEU A 161 6.29 -20.90 -0.73
N ARG A 162 6.45 -21.42 -1.96
CA ARG A 162 7.75 -21.92 -2.43
C ARG A 162 8.78 -20.79 -2.58
N ALA A 163 8.36 -19.62 -3.07
CA ALA A 163 9.21 -18.44 -3.14
C ALA A 163 9.69 -17.99 -1.75
N LEU A 164 8.81 -18.01 -0.74
CA LEU A 164 9.16 -17.75 0.65
C LEU A 164 10.25 -18.71 1.15
N GLN A 165 10.03 -20.01 1.00
CA GLN A 165 11.00 -21.05 1.40
C GLN A 165 12.36 -20.89 0.71
N MET A 166 12.37 -20.54 -0.59
CA MET A 166 13.61 -20.31 -1.33
C MET A 166 14.37 -19.07 -0.86
N LEU A 167 13.67 -18.07 -0.33
CA LEU A 167 14.32 -16.87 0.20
C LEU A 167 14.87 -17.09 1.62
N ASP A 168 14.17 -17.84 2.47
CA ASP A 168 14.65 -18.19 3.80
C ASP A 168 15.84 -19.17 3.78
N ALA A 169 16.06 -19.87 2.66
CA ALA A 169 17.20 -20.77 2.46
C ALA A 169 18.47 -20.07 1.93
N LYS A 170 18.41 -18.77 1.61
CA LYS A 170 19.55 -17.98 1.12
C LYS A 170 20.22 -17.19 2.23
#